data_AF-A0A8D1GSS4-F1
#
_entry.id   AF-A0A8D1GSS4-F1
#
_cell.length_a   1.000
_cell.length_b   1.000
_cell.length_c   1.000
_cell.angle_alpha   90.00
_cell.angle_beta   90.00
_cell.angle_gamma   90.00
#
_symmetry.space_group_name_H-M   'P 1'
#
loop_
_entity.id
_entity.type
_entity.pdbx_description
1 polymer ?
#
loop_
_entity_poly.entity_id
_entity_poly.type
_entity_poly.pdbx_seq_one_letter_code
_entity_poly.pdbx_strand_id
1 'polypeptide(L)'
;MERRHRLLLFVRHGPSQEALSWVTLLLSSRSTTLSPGWTSAWGPFCSRTLKAAWSSPFLMMPARTSPWLSLKNGKRSWKLPASSWSLAGTTLLLPGEDDVMMPQRVRLQHAAAAQHPTSIIGCQVQREPPNSTQRYTRWLNQLEPGQLLTQAFTSHGPTVPMPTWFCSRAWFSHVGPFDEGGRGVPEDLLFFYEHLRKGGGVVRVDRSLLMYRYHPAAATHAVLETTIWTLRVRFLEEQALPRWATFTIWNAGRQGRRLYRSLTAESRRKVVAFCDVDENKIQKGFYCHEESQERPKPRVPVLHFRAARPPFVICVKLDLTGGAVEDNLRSLHLREGRDFLHFS
;
A
#
# COMPACT_ATOMS: atom_id res chain seq x y z
N MET A 1 -3.18 -2.05 25.38
CA MET A 1 -3.74 -1.63 24.07
C MET A 1 -2.87 -0.49 23.56
N GLU A 2 -1.78 -0.84 22.87
CA GLU A 2 -0.79 0.13 22.42
C GLU A 2 -1.36 0.88 21.21
N ARG A 3 -1.64 2.17 21.38
CA ARG A 3 -2.15 3.03 20.30
C ARG A 3 -0.96 3.54 19.51
N ARG A 4 -1.01 3.39 18.18
CA ARG A 4 -0.02 3.98 17.28
C ARG A 4 -0.36 5.45 17.03
N HIS A 5 0.67 6.27 17.01
CA HIS A 5 0.60 7.61 16.46
C HIS A 5 1.03 7.50 14.99
N ARG A 6 0.22 8.04 14.06
CA ARG A 6 0.67 8.28 12.67
C ARG A 6 0.86 9.78 12.53
N LEU A 7 2.05 10.19 12.10
CA LEU A 7 2.31 11.59 11.81
C LEU A 7 1.71 11.92 10.43
N LEU A 8 0.82 12.91 10.36
CA LEU A 8 0.33 13.47 9.10
C LEU A 8 0.99 14.82 8.89
N LEU A 9 1.78 14.95 7.82
CA LEU A 9 2.41 16.21 7.47
C LEU A 9 1.65 16.86 6.31
N PHE A 10 1.39 18.16 6.44
CA PHE A 10 0.70 18.96 5.42
C PHE A 10 1.67 19.90 4.73
N VAL A 11 1.68 19.89 3.40
CA VAL A 11 2.52 20.78 2.59
C VAL A 11 1.65 21.92 2.04
N ARG A 12 2.13 23.16 2.17
CA ARG A 12 1.45 24.38 1.72
C ARG A 12 2.05 24.85 0.39
N HIS A 13 1.21 25.26 -0.55
CA HIS A 13 1.65 25.95 -1.76
C HIS A 13 2.16 27.36 -1.41
N GLY A 14 3.40 27.67 -1.78
CA GLY A 14 3.99 29.00 -1.76
C GLY A 14 4.49 29.40 -3.16
N PRO A 15 4.56 30.71 -3.48
CA PRO A 15 4.89 31.20 -4.82
C PRO A 15 6.37 31.09 -5.22
N SER A 16 7.26 30.53 -4.40
CA SER A 16 8.67 30.34 -4.73
C SER A 16 9.09 28.88 -4.62
N GLN A 17 9.71 28.36 -5.70
CA GLN A 17 10.25 26.99 -5.77
C GLN A 17 11.42 26.74 -4.81
N GLU A 18 11.96 27.79 -4.19
CA GLU A 18 13.14 27.74 -3.31
C GLU A 18 12.81 27.42 -1.84
N ALA A 19 11.54 27.51 -1.41
CA ALA A 19 11.18 27.34 0.01
C ALA A 19 11.05 25.88 0.49
N LEU A 20 11.20 24.89 -0.40
CA LEU A 20 11.02 23.45 -0.08
C LEU A 20 12.30 22.75 0.43
N SER A 21 13.41 23.46 0.57
CA SER A 21 14.73 22.86 0.84
C SER A 21 15.05 22.60 2.32
N TRP A 22 14.17 22.93 3.28
CA TRP A 22 14.49 22.85 4.71
C TRP A 22 13.40 22.24 5.59
N VAL A 23 12.87 21.06 5.23
CA VAL A 23 12.27 20.17 6.24
C VAL A 23 13.41 19.35 6.86
N THR A 24 14.24 20.00 7.67
CA THR A 24 15.22 19.30 8.52
C THR A 24 14.46 18.66 9.67
N LEU A 25 14.35 17.33 9.62
CA LEU A 25 13.80 16.53 10.70
C LEU A 25 14.69 16.67 11.95
N LEU A 26 14.23 17.40 12.96
CA LEU A 26 14.75 17.27 14.32
C LEU A 26 14.17 15.99 14.93
N LEU A 27 14.76 14.84 14.59
CA LEU A 27 14.65 13.62 15.38
C LEU A 27 16.00 13.37 16.06
N SER A 28 16.22 14.10 17.15
CA SER A 28 17.27 13.83 18.12
C SER A 28 16.70 14.13 19.50
N SER A 29 16.34 13.08 20.25
CA SER A 29 17.11 12.71 21.44
C SER A 29 16.33 11.69 22.29
N ARG A 30 16.94 10.49 22.38
CA ARG A 30 17.19 9.68 23.58
C ARG A 30 16.04 9.46 24.58
N SER A 31 15.80 8.17 24.82
CA SER A 31 15.37 7.63 26.09
C SER A 31 16.13 8.24 27.26
N THR A 32 15.41 8.81 28.22
CA THR A 32 15.95 9.12 29.54
C THR A 32 15.06 8.46 30.58
N THR A 33 15.55 7.35 31.12
CA THR A 33 15.19 6.87 32.45
C THR A 33 15.54 7.97 33.46
N LEU A 34 14.56 8.36 34.27
CA LEU A 34 14.73 9.29 35.38
C LEU A 34 15.20 8.54 36.63
N SER A 35 16.32 8.99 37.20
CA SER A 35 16.64 8.87 38.63
C SER A 35 17.39 10.15 39.08
N PRO A 36 17.23 10.59 40.34
CA PRO A 36 17.35 12.01 40.71
C PRO A 36 18.71 12.38 41.35
N GLY A 37 19.14 13.62 41.16
CA GLY A 37 20.23 14.20 41.93
C GLY A 37 20.75 15.55 41.45
N TRP A 38 20.51 16.59 42.26
CA TRP A 38 21.35 17.79 42.46
C TRP A 38 21.33 18.97 41.45
N THR A 39 20.50 19.97 41.81
CA THR A 39 20.76 21.43 41.98
C THR A 39 21.64 22.25 41.02
N SER A 40 20.95 23.18 40.32
CA SER A 40 21.19 24.63 40.17
C SER A 40 22.55 25.23 39.77
N ALA A 41 22.55 26.09 38.73
CA ALA A 41 23.08 27.45 38.80
C ALA A 41 22.51 28.33 37.66
N TRP A 42 21.99 29.49 38.04
CA TRP A 42 21.48 30.57 37.19
C TRP A 42 22.62 31.40 36.56
N GLY A 43 22.36 32.07 35.43
CA GLY A 43 23.21 33.13 34.90
C GLY A 43 22.61 33.84 33.68
N PRO A 44 22.18 35.11 33.77
CA PRO A 44 21.40 35.82 32.76
C PRO A 44 22.28 36.60 31.77
N PHE A 45 21.87 36.71 30.51
CA PHE A 45 22.30 37.82 29.66
C PHE A 45 21.12 38.35 28.86
N CYS A 46 20.75 39.59 29.19
CA CYS A 46 19.70 40.36 28.56
C CYS A 46 20.34 41.67 28.08
N SER A 47 20.33 41.95 26.78
CA SER A 47 20.09 43.29 26.24
C SER A 47 20.17 43.34 24.71
N ARG A 48 19.03 43.75 24.12
CA ARG A 48 18.88 44.83 23.11
C ARG A 48 19.89 44.81 21.95
N THR A 49 19.52 44.74 20.67
CA THR A 49 18.44 45.44 19.96
C THR A 49 18.48 44.93 18.52
N LEU A 50 17.35 44.53 17.94
CA LEU A 50 17.05 44.71 16.52
C LEU A 50 15.55 44.42 16.31
N LYS A 51 14.79 45.52 16.20
CA LYS A 51 13.45 45.51 15.64
C LYS A 51 13.56 45.10 14.18
N ALA A 52 13.28 43.84 13.89
CA ALA A 52 12.92 43.41 12.55
C ALA A 52 11.73 42.46 12.69
N ALA A 53 10.56 42.92 12.23
CA ALA A 53 9.37 42.10 12.13
C ALA A 53 9.60 41.05 11.02
N TRP A 54 10.16 39.91 11.40
CA TRP A 54 10.20 38.73 10.53
C TRP A 54 8.96 37.90 10.83
N SER A 55 7.97 38.02 9.95
CA SER A 55 6.86 37.09 9.81
C SER A 55 7.40 35.71 9.40
N SER A 56 7.86 34.95 10.39
CA SER A 56 8.36 33.59 10.22
C SER A 56 7.17 32.61 10.18
N PRO A 57 7.02 31.75 9.16
CA PRO A 57 5.87 30.85 9.03
C PRO A 57 6.05 29.52 9.79
N PHE A 58 7.08 29.38 10.64
CA PHE A 58 7.36 28.14 11.36
C PHE A 58 6.94 28.23 12.83
N LEU A 59 5.96 27.43 13.21
CA LEU A 59 5.69 27.11 14.61
C LEU A 59 6.12 25.65 14.87
N MET A 60 7.36 25.44 15.28
CA MET A 60 7.76 24.23 16.02
C MET A 60 7.72 24.58 17.50
N MET A 61 6.76 24.06 18.26
CA MET A 61 6.76 24.17 19.72
C MET A 61 7.36 22.90 20.35
N PRO A 62 8.22 23.02 21.38
CA PRO A 62 8.76 21.86 22.09
C PRO A 62 7.70 21.26 23.01
N ALA A 63 7.74 19.93 23.15
CA ALA A 63 6.88 19.18 24.06
C ALA A 63 7.13 19.61 25.52
N ARG A 64 6.13 20.24 26.15
CA ARG A 64 6.02 20.30 27.61
C ARG A 64 5.01 19.24 28.08
N THR A 65 5.56 18.18 28.66
CA THR A 65 5.05 17.40 29.81
C THR A 65 3.55 17.51 30.17
N SER A 66 2.78 16.48 29.78
CA SER A 66 1.69 15.75 30.50
C SER A 66 0.57 16.54 31.25
N PRO A 67 -0.42 15.88 31.89
CA PRO A 67 -1.64 15.33 31.27
C PRO A 67 -2.93 15.84 31.96
N TRP A 68 -4.07 15.88 31.26
CA TRP A 68 -5.37 15.75 31.94
C TRP A 68 -6.31 14.83 31.15
N LEU A 69 -6.61 13.70 31.78
CA LEU A 69 -7.73 12.81 31.45
C LEU A 69 -9.04 13.57 31.58
N SER A 70 -9.95 13.37 30.63
CA SER A 70 -11.38 13.31 30.97
C SER A 70 -12.06 12.20 30.17
N LEU A 71 -12.58 11.23 30.91
CA LEU A 71 -13.42 10.12 30.45
C LEU A 71 -14.89 10.55 30.58
N LYS A 72 -15.62 10.64 29.47
CA LYS A 72 -17.09 10.46 29.48
C LYS A 72 -17.55 9.66 28.25
N ASN A 73 -18.27 8.58 28.52
CA ASN A 73 -19.18 7.81 27.66
C ASN A 73 -18.63 7.01 26.47
N GLY A 74 -17.68 6.08 26.71
CA GLY A 74 -17.68 4.72 26.09
C GLY A 74 -17.67 4.54 24.56
N LYS A 75 -17.73 5.59 23.75
CA LYS A 75 -17.64 5.60 22.28
C LYS A 75 -16.78 6.79 21.89
N ARG A 76 -15.55 6.54 21.42
CA ARG A 76 -14.71 7.57 20.81
C ARG A 76 -14.77 7.40 19.30
N SER A 77 -15.52 8.27 18.65
CA SER A 77 -15.31 8.63 17.24
C SER A 77 -14.13 9.59 17.19
N TRP A 78 -13.26 9.45 16.18
CA TRP A 78 -12.34 10.54 15.85
C TRP A 78 -13.16 11.67 15.22
N LYS A 79 -13.51 12.66 16.04
CA LYS A 79 -13.53 14.03 15.56
C LYS A 79 -12.08 14.46 15.44
N LEU A 80 -11.64 14.84 14.25
CA LEU A 80 -10.50 15.76 14.12
C LEU A 80 -10.76 16.90 15.13
N PRO A 81 -9.86 17.16 16.10
CA PRO A 81 -10.12 18.20 17.09
C PRO A 81 -10.27 19.53 16.35
N ALA A 82 -11.49 20.07 16.35
CA ALA A 82 -11.87 21.29 15.66
C ALA A 82 -11.38 22.56 16.37
N SER A 83 -10.50 22.45 17.35
CA SER A 83 -9.92 23.60 18.05
C SER A 83 -8.40 23.56 17.95
N SER A 84 -7.86 24.62 17.34
CA SER A 84 -6.47 25.12 17.37
C SER A 84 -5.38 24.40 16.57
N TRP A 85 -5.64 24.01 15.32
CA TRP A 85 -4.56 23.84 14.32
C TRP A 85 -4.93 24.59 13.04
N SER A 86 -4.12 25.57 12.62
CA SER A 86 -4.30 26.24 11.33
C SER A 86 -3.89 25.29 10.19
N LEU A 87 -4.86 24.51 9.74
CA LEU A 87 -4.76 23.48 8.70
C LEU A 87 -4.65 24.09 7.29
N ALA A 88 -3.53 24.73 6.94
CA ALA A 88 -3.42 25.48 5.67
C ALA A 88 -2.84 24.71 4.46
N GLY A 89 -2.46 23.43 4.58
CA GLY A 89 -1.87 22.66 3.47
C GLY A 89 -2.87 21.92 2.59
N THR A 90 -2.63 21.86 1.28
CA THR A 90 -3.49 21.20 0.28
C THR A 90 -3.17 19.73 0.07
N THR A 91 -1.97 19.30 0.47
CA THR A 91 -1.45 17.97 0.18
C THR A 91 -0.94 17.29 1.46
N LEU A 92 -1.13 15.98 1.54
CA LEU A 92 -0.80 15.10 2.65
C LEU A 92 0.42 14.25 2.33
N LEU A 93 1.35 14.19 3.29
CA LEU A 93 2.48 13.28 3.34
C LEU A 93 2.31 12.34 4.54
N LEU A 94 2.44 11.04 4.29
CA LEU A 94 2.31 9.97 5.29
C LEU A 94 3.68 9.33 5.56
N PRO A 95 4.53 9.87 6.45
CA PRO A 95 5.80 9.24 6.83
C PRO A 95 5.60 8.04 7.76
N GLY A 96 6.53 7.08 7.70
CA GLY A 96 6.69 6.03 8.71
C GLY A 96 7.65 6.52 9.79
N GLU A 97 7.37 6.21 11.05
CA GLU A 97 8.19 6.65 12.18
C GLU A 97 9.62 6.07 12.13
N ASP A 98 9.78 4.91 11.49
CA ASP A 98 11.04 4.17 11.43
C ASP A 98 11.88 4.47 10.17
N ASP A 99 11.37 5.24 9.21
CA ASP A 99 11.95 5.38 7.86
C ASP A 99 12.73 6.69 7.65
N VAL A 100 13.65 6.68 6.67
CA VAL A 100 14.44 7.88 6.32
C VAL A 100 13.94 8.47 5.01
N MET A 101 13.44 9.71 5.06
CA MET A 101 13.07 10.47 3.88
C MET A 101 14.31 11.05 3.18
N MET A 102 14.42 10.83 1.87
CA MET A 102 15.48 11.46 1.09
C MET A 102 15.16 12.95 0.86
N PRO A 103 16.17 13.84 0.75
CA PRO A 103 15.96 15.29 0.73
C PRO A 103 14.98 15.79 -0.33
N GLN A 104 14.93 15.14 -1.50
CA GLN A 104 14.09 15.57 -2.61
C GLN A 104 12.67 14.98 -2.59
N ARG A 105 12.34 14.11 -1.62
CA ARG A 105 11.07 13.37 -1.58
C ARG A 105 9.86 14.30 -1.67
N VAL A 106 9.80 15.28 -0.77
CA VAL A 106 8.67 16.21 -0.66
C VAL A 106 8.50 16.97 -1.97
N ARG A 107 9.58 17.58 -2.49
CA ARG A 107 9.54 18.39 -3.72
C ARG A 107 9.03 17.58 -4.91
N LEU A 108 9.56 16.38 -5.13
CA LEU A 108 9.24 15.57 -6.32
C LEU A 108 7.84 14.95 -6.24
N GLN A 109 7.46 14.38 -5.09
CA GLN A 109 6.12 13.80 -4.95
C GLN A 109 5.02 14.87 -4.91
N HIS A 110 5.32 16.07 -4.36
CA HIS A 110 4.40 17.20 -4.41
C HIS A 110 4.16 17.69 -5.84
N ALA A 111 5.22 17.81 -6.65
CA ALA A 111 5.09 18.18 -8.06
C ALA A 111 4.22 17.19 -8.84
N ALA A 112 4.38 15.88 -8.58
CA ALA A 112 3.52 14.84 -9.17
C ALA A 112 2.07 14.91 -8.65
N ALA A 113 1.87 15.12 -7.34
CA ALA A 113 0.52 15.23 -6.75
C ALA A 113 -0.29 16.41 -7.31
N ALA A 114 0.38 17.52 -7.64
CA ALA A 114 -0.26 18.68 -8.27
C ALA A 114 -0.84 18.35 -9.66
N GLN A 115 -0.22 17.42 -10.39
CA GLN A 115 -0.69 16.96 -11.71
C GLN A 115 -1.75 15.85 -11.61
N HIS A 116 -1.83 15.18 -10.45
CA HIS A 116 -2.68 14.01 -10.23
C HIS A 116 -3.48 14.14 -8.92
N PRO A 117 -4.46 15.07 -8.86
CA PRO A 117 -5.14 15.45 -7.61
C PRO A 117 -5.95 14.31 -6.97
N THR A 118 -6.35 13.30 -7.75
CA THR A 118 -7.13 12.13 -7.31
C THR A 118 -6.28 10.85 -7.21
N SER A 119 -4.96 10.99 -7.09
CA SER A 119 -4.04 9.84 -7.05
C SER A 119 -3.27 9.73 -5.74
N ILE A 120 -2.88 8.50 -5.41
CA ILE A 120 -1.80 8.24 -4.47
C ILE A 120 -0.49 8.28 -5.25
N ILE A 121 0.43 9.13 -4.82
CA ILE A 121 1.77 9.23 -5.36
C ILE A 121 2.74 8.49 -4.44
N GLY A 122 3.38 7.45 -4.96
CA GLY A 122 4.48 6.74 -4.31
C GLY A 122 5.84 7.15 -4.86
N CYS A 123 6.87 6.42 -4.44
CA CYS A 123 8.22 6.52 -4.97
C CYS A 123 8.90 5.16 -4.91
N GLN A 124 10.05 5.02 -5.59
CA GLN A 124 10.90 3.86 -5.37
C GLN A 124 11.53 3.93 -3.98
N VAL A 125 11.87 2.76 -3.43
CA VAL A 125 12.42 2.64 -2.08
C VAL A 125 13.75 1.90 -2.07
N GLN A 126 14.58 2.20 -1.08
CA GLN A 126 15.69 1.37 -0.65
C GLN A 126 15.32 0.67 0.66
N ARG A 127 16.05 -0.38 1.02
CA ARG A 127 15.83 -1.16 2.24
C ARG A 127 17.02 -1.05 3.17
N GLU A 128 16.74 -1.02 4.47
CA GLU A 128 17.74 -1.19 5.51
C GLU A 128 17.28 -2.33 6.45
N PRO A 129 18.02 -3.46 6.52
CA PRO A 129 19.19 -3.78 5.71
C PRO A 129 18.83 -4.04 4.22
N PRO A 130 19.78 -3.89 3.28
CA PRO A 130 19.51 -3.94 1.83
C PRO A 130 18.90 -5.25 1.32
N ASN A 131 19.13 -6.37 2.03
CA ASN A 131 18.63 -7.69 1.66
C ASN A 131 17.23 -8.00 2.23
N SER A 132 16.62 -7.10 3.02
CA SER A 132 15.27 -7.29 3.53
C SER A 132 14.24 -7.32 2.40
N THR A 133 13.52 -8.44 2.25
CA THR A 133 12.43 -8.60 1.27
C THR A 133 12.87 -8.24 -0.16
N GLN A 134 14.04 -8.72 -0.59
CA GLN A 134 14.68 -8.33 -1.87
C GLN A 134 13.76 -8.48 -3.09
N ARG A 135 13.03 -9.61 -3.20
CA ARG A 135 12.08 -9.85 -4.29
C ARG A 135 10.95 -8.82 -4.34
N TYR A 136 10.39 -8.51 -3.17
CA TYR A 136 9.33 -7.51 -3.06
C TYR A 136 9.84 -6.12 -3.45
N THR A 137 11.03 -5.74 -2.99
CA THR A 137 11.64 -4.44 -3.31
C THR A 137 11.96 -4.33 -4.81
N ARG A 138 12.46 -5.40 -5.42
CA ARG A 138 12.68 -5.49 -6.87
C ARG A 138 11.38 -5.29 -7.63
N TRP A 139 10.36 -6.09 -7.31
CA TRP A 139 9.02 -6.01 -7.92
C TRP A 139 8.49 -4.58 -7.86
N LEU A 140 8.43 -4.01 -6.65
CA LEU A 140 7.84 -2.70 -6.40
C LEU A 140 8.56 -1.55 -7.14
N ASN A 141 9.88 -1.63 -7.28
CA ASN A 141 10.67 -0.61 -7.97
C ASN A 141 10.67 -0.77 -9.50
N GLN A 142 10.33 -1.96 -10.01
CA GLN A 142 10.39 -2.29 -11.44
C GLN A 142 9.03 -2.32 -12.14
N LEU A 143 7.91 -2.17 -11.43
CA LEU A 143 6.59 -2.06 -12.07
C LEU A 143 6.59 -0.92 -13.08
N GLU A 144 6.12 -1.17 -14.30
CA GLU A 144 5.83 -0.11 -15.26
C GLU A 144 4.62 0.73 -14.80
N PRO A 145 4.46 1.99 -15.27
CA PRO A 145 3.37 2.86 -14.82
C PRO A 145 1.97 2.24 -14.93
N GLY A 146 1.69 1.54 -16.04
CA GLY A 146 0.41 0.83 -16.21
C GLY A 146 0.23 -0.36 -15.25
N GLN A 147 1.34 -0.99 -14.85
CA GLN A 147 1.34 -2.14 -13.95
C GLN A 147 0.99 -1.78 -12.50
N LEU A 148 1.10 -0.51 -12.12
CA LEU A 148 0.67 -0.03 -10.80
C LEU A 148 -0.81 -0.29 -10.55
N LEU A 149 -1.64 -0.33 -11.60
CA LEU A 149 -3.06 -0.66 -11.48
C LEU A 149 -3.33 -2.15 -11.76
N THR A 150 -2.72 -2.72 -12.80
CA THR A 150 -3.00 -4.12 -13.19
C THR A 150 -2.43 -5.13 -12.20
N GLN A 151 -1.41 -4.77 -11.42
CA GLN A 151 -0.82 -5.65 -10.39
C GLN A 151 -1.33 -5.40 -8.96
N ALA A 152 -2.35 -4.55 -8.79
CA ALA A 152 -3.02 -4.33 -7.50
C ALA A 152 -3.66 -5.61 -6.91
N PHE A 153 -3.85 -6.63 -7.74
CA PHE A 153 -4.43 -7.94 -7.37
C PHE A 153 -3.40 -8.93 -6.83
N THR A 154 -2.10 -8.66 -6.94
CA THR A 154 -1.02 -9.57 -6.49
C THR A 154 -0.93 -9.65 -4.96
N SER A 155 -0.20 -10.64 -4.43
CA SER A 155 0.04 -10.76 -2.98
C SER A 155 0.99 -9.70 -2.42
N HIS A 156 1.63 -8.94 -3.30
CA HIS A 156 2.60 -7.90 -2.98
C HIS A 156 1.95 -6.52 -2.78
N GLY A 157 0.67 -6.34 -3.11
CA GLY A 157 0.00 -5.04 -3.02
C GLY A 157 -0.01 -4.44 -1.60
N PRO A 158 -0.06 -3.09 -1.44
CA PRO A 158 -0.19 -2.05 -2.47
C PRO A 158 1.00 -1.92 -3.44
N THR A 159 0.74 -1.49 -4.69
CA THR A 159 1.76 -1.34 -5.76
C THR A 159 2.67 -0.13 -5.57
N VAL A 160 2.27 0.81 -4.72
CA VAL A 160 3.15 1.81 -4.09
C VAL A 160 3.08 1.60 -2.58
N PRO A 161 4.20 1.40 -1.88
CA PRO A 161 4.15 0.92 -0.51
C PRO A 161 3.87 2.10 0.42
N MET A 162 3.05 1.90 1.45
CA MET A 162 3.12 2.76 2.63
C MET A 162 4.54 2.57 3.24
N PRO A 163 5.25 3.62 3.70
CA PRO A 163 4.83 5.02 3.87
C PRO A 163 5.29 5.96 2.76
N THR A 164 5.35 5.52 1.50
CA THR A 164 5.72 6.42 0.38
C THR A 164 4.62 7.40 0.01
N TRP A 165 3.39 7.19 0.49
CA TRP A 165 2.21 7.86 -0.02
C TRP A 165 2.21 9.38 0.17
N PHE A 166 1.88 10.06 -0.92
CA PHE A 166 1.61 11.49 -1.00
C PHE A 166 0.30 11.65 -1.79
N CYS A 167 -0.67 12.40 -1.27
CA CYS A 167 -1.96 12.59 -1.96
C CYS A 167 -2.62 13.91 -1.57
N SER A 168 -3.55 14.42 -2.37
CA SER A 168 -4.28 15.64 -2.00
C SER A 168 -5.12 15.41 -0.75
N ARG A 169 -5.23 16.44 0.10
CA ARG A 169 -6.08 16.39 1.30
C ARG A 169 -7.53 16.11 0.93
N ALA A 170 -8.03 16.80 -0.10
CA ALA A 170 -9.39 16.64 -0.59
C ALA A 170 -9.66 15.19 -1.00
N TRP A 171 -8.71 14.56 -1.70
CA TRP A 171 -8.84 13.17 -2.10
C TRP A 171 -8.77 12.20 -0.92
N PHE A 172 -7.84 12.38 0.01
CA PHE A 172 -7.79 11.58 1.24
C PHE A 172 -9.11 11.64 2.03
N SER A 173 -9.67 12.84 2.20
CA SER A 173 -10.98 13.03 2.85
C SER A 173 -12.11 12.37 2.07
N HIS A 174 -12.05 12.38 0.73
CA HIS A 174 -13.01 11.69 -0.11
C HIS A 174 -12.93 10.16 0.03
N VAL A 175 -11.71 9.60 0.10
CA VAL A 175 -11.51 8.14 0.32
C VAL A 175 -12.01 7.72 1.69
N GLY A 176 -11.71 8.50 2.73
CA GLY A 176 -12.13 8.23 4.11
C GLY A 176 -10.96 7.85 5.02
N PRO A 177 -11.20 7.64 6.32
CA PRO A 177 -10.15 7.28 7.26
C PRO A 177 -9.61 5.85 7.02
N PHE A 178 -8.43 5.57 7.57
CA PHE A 178 -7.93 4.20 7.69
C PHE A 178 -8.84 3.36 8.60
N ASP A 179 -8.83 2.05 8.40
CA ASP A 179 -9.49 1.11 9.30
C ASP A 179 -8.75 1.06 10.65
N GLU A 180 -9.50 1.11 11.75
CA GLU A 180 -8.98 1.16 13.12
C GLU A 180 -9.28 -0.10 13.93
N GLY A 181 -9.62 -1.20 13.28
CA GLY A 181 -9.91 -2.49 13.94
C GLY A 181 -8.72 -3.07 14.72
N GLY A 182 -7.52 -2.49 14.59
CA GLY A 182 -6.37 -2.75 15.44
C GLY A 182 -5.44 -3.83 14.90
N ARG A 183 -4.74 -4.53 15.81
CA ARG A 183 -3.69 -5.48 15.47
C ARG A 183 -4.20 -6.59 14.53
N GLY A 184 -3.53 -6.76 13.39
CA GLY A 184 -3.85 -7.80 12.40
C GLY A 184 -4.77 -7.32 11.26
N VAL A 185 -5.31 -6.10 11.37
CA VAL A 185 -5.97 -5.42 10.24
C VAL A 185 -4.89 -4.93 9.27
N PRO A 186 -5.01 -5.18 7.96
CA PRO A 186 -4.13 -4.60 6.94
C PRO A 186 -4.67 -3.25 6.47
N GLU A 187 -4.62 -2.23 7.33
CA GLU A 187 -5.27 -0.94 7.14
C GLU A 187 -4.80 -0.22 5.87
N ASP A 188 -3.52 -0.36 5.52
CA ASP A 188 -2.95 0.25 4.32
C ASP A 188 -3.52 -0.41 3.05
N LEU A 189 -3.69 -1.73 3.03
CA LEU A 189 -4.30 -2.42 1.88
C LEU A 189 -5.78 -2.05 1.73
N LEU A 190 -6.51 -1.96 2.86
CA LEU A 190 -7.92 -1.57 2.86
C LEU A 190 -8.12 -0.15 2.32
N PHE A 191 -7.31 0.81 2.78
CA PHE A 191 -7.34 2.18 2.27
C PHE A 191 -7.01 2.20 0.77
N PHE A 192 -5.98 1.45 0.34
CA PHE A 192 -5.58 1.38 -1.06
C PHE A 192 -6.71 0.82 -1.95
N TYR A 193 -7.42 -0.20 -1.49
CA TYR A 193 -8.57 -0.73 -2.23
C TYR A 193 -9.75 0.24 -2.27
N GLU A 194 -10.05 0.93 -1.19
CA GLU A 194 -11.11 1.94 -1.18
C GLU A 194 -10.78 3.13 -2.10
N HIS A 195 -9.52 3.55 -2.10
CA HIS A 195 -8.98 4.53 -3.05
C HIS A 195 -9.23 4.11 -4.49
N LEU A 196 -8.92 2.86 -4.85
CA LEU A 196 -9.16 2.34 -6.20
C LEU A 196 -10.65 2.20 -6.53
N ARG A 197 -11.48 1.77 -5.58
CA ARG A 197 -12.95 1.68 -5.76
C ARG A 197 -13.57 3.02 -6.12
N LYS A 198 -13.03 4.11 -5.58
CA LYS A 198 -13.47 5.49 -5.87
C LYS A 198 -12.90 6.06 -7.17
N GLY A 199 -12.19 5.26 -7.95
CA GLY A 199 -11.58 5.69 -9.22
C GLY A 199 -10.25 6.42 -9.04
N GLY A 200 -9.59 6.25 -7.89
CA GLY A 200 -8.31 6.89 -7.61
C GLY A 200 -7.17 6.33 -8.47
N GLY A 201 -6.29 7.21 -8.94
CA GLY A 201 -5.11 6.82 -9.70
C GLY A 201 -3.92 6.42 -8.81
N VAL A 202 -2.93 5.75 -9.39
CA VAL A 202 -1.67 5.43 -8.72
C VAL A 202 -0.52 5.87 -9.60
N VAL A 203 0.36 6.69 -9.04
CA VAL A 203 1.54 7.22 -9.74
C VAL A 203 2.75 6.96 -8.88
N ARG A 204 3.88 6.61 -9.49
CA ARG A 204 5.16 6.44 -8.80
C ARG A 204 6.16 7.44 -9.37
N VAL A 205 6.84 8.18 -8.50
CA VAL A 205 8.05 8.89 -8.90
C VAL A 205 9.18 7.85 -8.97
N ASP A 206 9.72 7.62 -10.17
CA ASP A 206 10.78 6.64 -10.43
C ASP A 206 12.16 7.11 -9.95
N ARG A 207 12.23 7.42 -8.67
CA ARG A 207 13.43 7.77 -7.93
C ARG A 207 13.35 7.15 -6.54
N SER A 208 14.48 6.65 -6.06
CA SER A 208 14.59 6.19 -4.68
C SER A 208 14.52 7.39 -3.73
N LEU A 209 13.38 7.58 -3.07
CA LEU A 209 13.11 8.76 -2.24
C LEU A 209 12.80 8.41 -0.77
N LEU A 210 12.85 7.13 -0.42
CA LEU A 210 12.61 6.63 0.93
C LEU A 210 13.52 5.44 1.21
N MET A 211 14.19 5.44 2.37
CA MET A 211 14.77 4.24 2.95
C MET A 211 13.74 3.60 3.87
N TYR A 212 13.25 2.42 3.49
CA TYR A 212 12.32 1.62 4.27
C TYR A 212 13.11 0.71 5.20
N ARG A 213 13.06 0.97 6.50
CA ARG A 213 13.71 0.14 7.52
C ARG A 213 12.88 -1.07 7.87
N TYR A 214 13.49 -2.25 7.77
CA TYR A 214 12.90 -3.47 8.28
C TYR A 214 13.16 -3.58 9.79
N HIS A 215 12.15 -4.01 10.54
CA HIS A 215 12.30 -4.33 11.95
C HIS A 215 11.51 -5.60 12.29
N PRO A 216 12.05 -6.53 13.12
CA PRO A 216 11.37 -7.78 13.49
C PRO A 216 10.02 -7.61 14.20
N ALA A 217 9.81 -6.46 14.85
CA ALA A 217 8.55 -6.12 15.53
C ALA A 217 7.51 -5.45 14.60
N ALA A 218 7.68 -5.50 13.28
CA ALA A 218 6.73 -4.90 12.34
C ALA A 218 5.32 -5.48 12.51
N ALA A 219 4.30 -4.61 12.48
CA ALA A 219 2.90 -5.03 12.62
C ALA A 219 2.44 -5.97 11.50
N THR A 220 3.10 -5.94 10.35
CA THR A 220 2.82 -6.83 9.23
C THR A 220 2.83 -8.30 9.65
N HIS A 221 3.64 -8.68 10.65
CA HIS A 221 3.68 -10.05 11.18
C HIS A 221 2.40 -10.48 11.90
N ALA A 222 1.55 -9.55 12.31
CA ALA A 222 0.25 -9.86 12.90
C ALA A 222 -0.87 -10.07 11.87
N VAL A 223 -0.65 -9.69 10.61
CA VAL A 223 -1.64 -9.84 9.54
C VAL A 223 -1.59 -11.26 8.99
N LEU A 224 -2.72 -11.96 9.02
CA LEU A 224 -2.82 -13.33 8.52
C LEU A 224 -2.85 -13.38 6.99
N GLU A 225 -2.19 -14.39 6.41
CA GLU A 225 -2.24 -14.65 4.97
C GLU A 225 -3.66 -14.88 4.47
N THR A 226 -4.51 -15.52 5.27
CA THR A 226 -5.93 -15.74 4.96
C THR A 226 -6.74 -14.44 4.91
N THR A 227 -6.39 -13.45 5.73
CA THR A 227 -6.99 -12.11 5.69
C THR A 227 -6.66 -11.43 4.38
N ILE A 228 -5.37 -11.38 4.01
CA ILE A 228 -4.91 -10.82 2.73
C ILE A 228 -5.54 -11.54 1.54
N TRP A 229 -5.58 -12.88 1.58
CA TRP A 229 -6.21 -13.69 0.55
C TRP A 229 -7.69 -13.32 0.35
N THR A 230 -8.46 -13.25 1.44
CA THR A 230 -9.89 -12.93 1.39
C THR A 230 -10.14 -11.56 0.78
N LEU A 231 -9.38 -10.56 1.21
CA LEU A 231 -9.48 -9.20 0.68
C LEU A 231 -9.15 -9.13 -0.80
N ARG A 232 -8.11 -9.84 -1.25
CA ARG A 232 -7.67 -9.88 -2.65
C ARG A 232 -8.69 -10.58 -3.55
N VAL A 233 -9.25 -11.72 -3.12
CA VAL A 233 -10.31 -12.41 -3.87
C VAL A 233 -11.51 -11.49 -4.02
N ARG A 234 -11.97 -10.88 -2.93
CA ARG A 234 -13.07 -9.92 -2.97
C ARG A 234 -12.80 -8.76 -3.93
N PHE A 235 -11.61 -8.17 -3.86
CA PHE A 235 -11.23 -7.06 -4.74
C PHE A 235 -11.17 -7.50 -6.22
N LEU A 236 -10.69 -8.70 -6.51
CA LEU A 236 -10.71 -9.29 -7.86
C LEU A 236 -12.15 -9.44 -8.39
N GLU A 237 -13.06 -9.97 -7.57
CA GLU A 237 -14.48 -10.14 -7.91
C GLU A 237 -15.21 -8.81 -8.11
N GLU A 238 -14.84 -7.76 -7.37
CA GLU A 238 -15.44 -6.44 -7.49
C GLU A 238 -14.92 -5.65 -8.70
N GLN A 239 -13.62 -5.73 -8.99
CA GLN A 239 -12.98 -4.80 -9.93
C GLN A 239 -12.67 -5.38 -11.30
N ALA A 240 -12.33 -6.67 -11.37
CA ALA A 240 -11.85 -7.30 -12.60
C ALA A 240 -12.90 -8.22 -13.23
N LEU A 241 -13.40 -9.20 -12.46
CA LEU A 241 -14.27 -10.26 -13.00
C LEU A 241 -15.63 -9.78 -13.55
N PRO A 242 -16.22 -8.64 -13.16
CA PRO A 242 -17.47 -8.18 -13.78
C PRO A 242 -17.32 -7.86 -15.26
N ARG A 243 -16.12 -7.50 -15.70
CA ARG A 243 -15.81 -7.13 -17.10
C ARG A 243 -15.69 -8.35 -18.02
N TRP A 244 -15.61 -9.54 -17.45
CA TRP A 244 -15.39 -10.78 -18.19
C TRP A 244 -16.63 -11.66 -18.11
N ALA A 245 -17.09 -12.11 -19.28
CA ALA A 245 -18.15 -13.11 -19.37
C ALA A 245 -17.65 -14.47 -18.89
N THR A 246 -16.43 -14.82 -19.28
CA THR A 246 -15.73 -16.04 -18.88
C THR A 246 -14.23 -15.76 -18.74
N PHE A 247 -13.51 -16.61 -18.01
CA PHE A 247 -12.05 -16.52 -17.89
C PHE A 247 -11.42 -17.88 -17.59
N THR A 248 -10.11 -17.98 -17.80
CA THR A 248 -9.29 -19.15 -17.50
C THR A 248 -8.40 -18.88 -16.28
N ILE A 249 -8.28 -19.86 -15.37
CA ILE A 249 -7.28 -19.79 -14.29
C ILE A 249 -5.99 -20.46 -14.74
N TRP A 250 -4.90 -19.70 -14.84
CA TRP A 250 -3.58 -20.26 -15.12
C TRP A 250 -2.91 -20.70 -13.82
N ASN A 251 -2.69 -22.02 -13.69
CA ASN A 251 -2.22 -22.81 -12.53
C ASN A 251 -3.31 -23.83 -12.13
N ALA A 252 -3.20 -25.05 -12.64
CA ALA A 252 -4.09 -26.17 -12.29
C ALA A 252 -3.68 -26.85 -10.98
N GLY A 253 -2.83 -26.22 -10.16
CA GLY A 253 -2.31 -26.71 -8.87
C GLY A 253 -2.92 -26.00 -7.67
N ARG A 254 -2.17 -25.94 -6.56
CA ARG A 254 -2.67 -25.50 -5.24
C ARG A 254 -3.27 -24.09 -5.26
N GLN A 255 -2.58 -23.12 -5.86
CA GLN A 255 -2.99 -21.72 -5.82
C GLN A 255 -4.21 -21.44 -6.70
N GLY A 256 -4.22 -21.92 -7.94
CA GLY A 256 -5.39 -21.72 -8.82
C GLY A 256 -6.64 -22.46 -8.31
N ARG A 257 -6.49 -23.70 -7.80
CA ARG A 257 -7.61 -24.41 -7.18
C ARG A 257 -8.10 -23.72 -5.90
N ARG A 258 -7.20 -23.11 -5.12
CA ARG A 258 -7.60 -22.30 -3.96
C ARG A 258 -8.43 -21.09 -4.41
N LEU A 259 -7.99 -20.37 -5.45
CA LEU A 259 -8.76 -19.24 -6.01
C LEU A 259 -10.16 -19.70 -6.41
N TYR A 260 -10.27 -20.75 -7.24
CA TYR A 260 -11.55 -21.27 -7.69
C TYR A 260 -12.52 -21.59 -6.53
N ARG A 261 -12.03 -22.20 -5.45
CA ARG A 261 -12.82 -22.51 -4.26
C ARG A 261 -13.22 -21.26 -3.46
N SER A 262 -12.39 -20.22 -3.47
CA SER A 262 -12.65 -18.96 -2.78
C SER A 262 -13.61 -18.03 -3.53
N LEU A 263 -13.85 -18.25 -4.83
CA LEU A 263 -14.80 -17.45 -5.60
C LEU A 263 -16.25 -17.70 -5.17
N THR A 264 -17.05 -16.63 -5.24
CA THR A 264 -18.51 -16.73 -5.17
C THR A 264 -19.04 -17.65 -6.27
N ALA A 265 -20.24 -18.19 -6.09
CA ALA A 265 -20.86 -19.06 -7.09
C ALA A 265 -21.02 -18.36 -8.46
N GLU A 266 -21.28 -17.06 -8.47
CA GLU A 266 -21.40 -16.26 -9.69
C GLU A 266 -20.08 -16.18 -10.45
N SER A 267 -19.01 -15.69 -9.80
CA SER A 267 -17.69 -15.59 -10.42
C SER A 267 -17.13 -16.96 -10.83
N ARG A 268 -17.40 -18.00 -10.03
CA ARG A 268 -16.93 -19.36 -10.30
C ARG A 268 -17.54 -19.94 -11.58
N ARG A 269 -18.82 -19.66 -11.88
CA ARG A 269 -19.47 -20.08 -13.13
C ARG A 269 -18.82 -19.50 -14.38
N LYS A 270 -18.09 -18.39 -14.25
CA LYS A 270 -17.34 -17.78 -15.35
C LYS A 270 -16.03 -18.53 -15.66
N VAL A 271 -15.56 -19.42 -14.78
CA VAL A 271 -14.33 -20.18 -15.00
C VAL A 271 -14.59 -21.31 -15.99
N VAL A 272 -14.05 -21.19 -17.19
CA VAL A 272 -14.26 -22.18 -18.27
C VAL A 272 -13.17 -23.25 -18.31
N ALA A 273 -11.98 -22.95 -17.79
CA ALA A 273 -10.87 -23.88 -17.76
C ALA A 273 -9.84 -23.51 -16.68
N PHE A 274 -9.07 -24.51 -16.27
CA PHE A 274 -7.71 -24.31 -15.80
C PHE A 274 -6.75 -24.51 -16.96
N CYS A 275 -5.59 -23.87 -16.91
CA CYS A 275 -4.46 -24.24 -17.76
C CYS A 275 -3.14 -24.37 -16.99
N ASP A 276 -2.24 -25.18 -17.54
CA ASP A 276 -0.92 -25.43 -16.97
C ASP A 276 0.10 -25.81 -18.07
N VAL A 277 1.37 -25.94 -17.68
CA VAL A 277 2.46 -26.49 -18.51
C VAL A 277 2.83 -27.91 -18.07
N ASP A 278 2.43 -28.31 -16.86
CA ASP A 278 2.70 -29.62 -16.29
C ASP A 278 1.81 -30.69 -16.93
N GLU A 279 2.42 -31.56 -17.74
CA GLU A 279 1.75 -32.65 -18.45
C GLU A 279 0.95 -33.56 -17.51
N ASN A 280 1.43 -33.84 -16.30
CA ASN A 280 0.73 -34.69 -15.35
C ASN A 280 -0.59 -34.06 -14.88
N LYS A 281 -0.65 -32.72 -14.81
CA LYS A 281 -1.90 -32.03 -14.49
C LYS A 281 -2.84 -32.00 -15.68
N ILE A 282 -2.31 -31.84 -16.89
CA ILE A 282 -3.08 -31.80 -18.14
C ILE A 282 -3.69 -33.16 -18.43
N GLN A 283 -2.94 -34.25 -18.26
CA GLN A 283 -3.40 -35.63 -18.49
C GLN A 283 -4.55 -36.05 -17.55
N LYS A 284 -4.69 -35.43 -16.37
CA LYS A 284 -5.86 -35.62 -15.51
C LYS A 284 -7.16 -35.13 -16.16
N GLY A 285 -7.07 -34.26 -17.17
CA GLY A 285 -8.18 -33.80 -18.02
C GLY A 285 -9.10 -32.77 -17.38
N PHE A 286 -9.38 -32.87 -16.08
CA PHE A 286 -10.27 -31.93 -15.37
C PHE A 286 -9.94 -31.83 -13.88
N TYR A 287 -10.37 -30.72 -13.28
CA TYR A 287 -10.46 -30.52 -11.84
C TYR A 287 -11.91 -30.70 -11.39
N CYS A 288 -12.15 -31.53 -10.38
CA CYS A 288 -13.44 -31.68 -9.72
C CYS A 288 -13.46 -30.90 -8.40
N HIS A 289 -14.47 -30.06 -8.20
CA HIS A 289 -14.66 -29.39 -6.91
C HIS A 289 -15.41 -30.29 -5.93
N GLU A 290 -14.64 -31.11 -5.20
CA GLU A 290 -15.21 -32.17 -4.36
C GLU A 290 -16.11 -31.67 -3.22
N GLU A 291 -15.79 -30.49 -2.67
CA GLU A 291 -16.53 -29.82 -1.59
C GLU A 291 -17.80 -29.11 -2.08
N SER A 292 -18.07 -29.11 -3.40
CA SER A 292 -19.27 -28.48 -3.95
C SER A 292 -20.55 -29.21 -3.54
N GLN A 293 -21.57 -28.42 -3.20
CA GLN A 293 -22.92 -28.91 -2.95
C GLN A 293 -23.70 -29.16 -4.26
N GLU A 294 -23.22 -28.64 -5.40
CA GLU A 294 -23.85 -28.85 -6.71
C GLU A 294 -23.83 -30.33 -7.14
N ARG A 295 -24.88 -30.75 -7.85
CA ARG A 295 -25.04 -32.11 -8.39
C ARG A 295 -25.50 -32.03 -9.86
N PRO A 296 -24.71 -32.53 -10.83
CA PRO A 296 -23.40 -33.17 -10.67
C PRO A 296 -22.34 -32.20 -10.13
N LYS A 297 -21.27 -32.74 -9.52
CA LYS A 297 -20.17 -31.90 -9.01
C LYS A 297 -19.53 -31.12 -10.17
N PRO A 298 -19.15 -29.85 -9.97
CA PRO A 298 -18.52 -29.05 -11.01
C PRO A 298 -17.20 -29.67 -11.46
N ARG A 299 -17.07 -29.89 -12.77
CA ARG A 299 -15.86 -30.37 -13.42
C ARG A 299 -15.37 -29.29 -14.38
N VAL A 300 -14.16 -28.79 -14.13
CA VAL A 300 -13.53 -27.74 -14.93
C VAL A 300 -12.38 -28.36 -15.71
N PRO A 301 -12.33 -28.25 -17.05
CA PRO A 301 -11.27 -28.86 -17.84
C PRO A 301 -9.90 -28.28 -17.48
N VAL A 302 -8.85 -29.11 -17.60
CA VAL A 302 -7.45 -28.71 -17.46
C VAL A 302 -6.80 -28.81 -18.83
N LEU A 303 -6.41 -27.67 -19.39
CA LEU A 303 -5.86 -27.56 -20.73
C LEU A 303 -4.35 -27.28 -20.68
N HIS A 304 -3.64 -27.65 -21.74
CA HIS A 304 -2.33 -27.08 -22.01
C HIS A 304 -2.47 -25.57 -22.24
N PHE A 305 -1.54 -24.75 -21.74
CA PHE A 305 -1.65 -23.28 -21.81
C PHE A 305 -1.88 -22.74 -23.23
N ARG A 306 -1.30 -23.37 -24.26
CA ARG A 306 -1.50 -22.99 -25.68
C ARG A 306 -2.92 -23.21 -26.20
N ALA A 307 -3.68 -24.13 -25.59
CA ALA A 307 -5.05 -24.43 -25.98
C ALA A 307 -6.08 -23.59 -25.19
N ALA A 308 -5.64 -22.91 -24.13
CA ALA A 308 -6.49 -22.11 -23.28
C ALA A 308 -6.75 -20.72 -23.87
N ARG A 309 -7.86 -20.09 -23.48
CA ARG A 309 -8.30 -18.80 -24.03
C ARG A 309 -8.27 -17.69 -22.97
N PRO A 310 -7.85 -16.47 -23.34
CA PRO A 310 -7.97 -15.30 -22.47
C PRO A 310 -9.45 -14.92 -22.26
N PRO A 311 -9.77 -14.12 -21.22
CA PRO A 311 -8.83 -13.55 -20.26
C PRO A 311 -8.32 -14.56 -19.21
N PHE A 312 -7.11 -14.35 -18.71
CA PHE A 312 -6.48 -15.20 -17.71
C PHE A 312 -6.37 -14.55 -16.32
N VAL A 313 -6.68 -15.30 -15.28
CA VAL A 313 -6.18 -15.00 -13.92
C VAL A 313 -4.99 -15.89 -13.65
N ILE A 314 -3.81 -15.28 -13.55
CA ILE A 314 -2.54 -15.99 -13.39
C ILE A 314 -2.24 -16.18 -11.91
N CYS A 315 -2.31 -17.43 -11.45
CA CYS A 315 -1.96 -17.82 -10.08
C CYS A 315 -0.58 -18.49 -10.00
N VAL A 316 0.34 -18.14 -10.91
CA VAL A 316 1.74 -18.59 -10.90
C VAL A 316 2.60 -17.50 -10.28
N LYS A 317 3.45 -17.86 -9.31
CA LYS A 317 4.28 -16.90 -8.59
C LYS A 317 5.27 -16.20 -9.53
N LEU A 318 5.28 -14.88 -9.47
CA LEU A 318 6.27 -14.02 -10.13
C LEU A 318 7.69 -14.31 -9.64
N ASP A 319 8.69 -14.10 -10.51
CA ASP A 319 10.13 -14.16 -10.19
C ASP A 319 10.62 -15.53 -9.64
N LEU A 320 9.87 -16.61 -9.92
CA LEU A 320 10.19 -17.98 -9.50
C LEU A 320 10.32 -18.98 -10.65
N THR A 321 9.98 -18.57 -11.86
CA THR A 321 9.97 -19.41 -13.06
C THR A 321 11.12 -19.09 -14.02
N GLY A 322 12.03 -18.18 -13.63
CA GLY A 322 13.17 -17.79 -14.47
C GLY A 322 12.76 -17.14 -15.79
N GLY A 323 11.59 -16.50 -15.86
CA GLY A 323 11.06 -15.89 -17.09
C GLY A 323 10.17 -16.81 -17.93
N ALA A 324 10.03 -18.09 -17.58
CA ALA A 324 9.30 -19.04 -18.42
C ALA A 324 7.80 -18.71 -18.57
N VAL A 325 7.19 -18.08 -17.56
CA VAL A 325 5.77 -17.66 -17.65
C VAL A 325 5.66 -16.47 -18.57
N GLU A 326 6.56 -15.50 -18.42
CA GLU A 326 6.66 -14.31 -19.24
C GLU A 326 6.92 -14.67 -20.71
N ASP A 327 7.76 -15.66 -20.99
CA ASP A 327 8.01 -16.21 -22.33
C ASP A 327 6.73 -16.82 -22.93
N ASN A 328 6.01 -17.61 -22.14
CA ASN A 328 4.74 -18.19 -22.57
C ASN A 328 3.69 -17.11 -22.87
N LEU A 329 3.58 -16.07 -22.03
CA LEU A 329 2.69 -14.93 -22.26
C LEU A 329 3.06 -14.19 -23.56
N ARG A 330 4.36 -13.98 -23.80
CA ARG A 330 4.86 -13.38 -25.05
C ARG A 330 4.55 -14.24 -26.27
N SER A 331 4.71 -15.57 -26.16
CA SER A 331 4.41 -16.51 -27.25
C SER A 331 2.94 -16.53 -27.66
N LEU A 332 2.04 -16.17 -26.72
CA LEU A 332 0.60 -16.05 -26.97
C LEU A 332 0.17 -14.62 -27.33
N HIS A 333 1.11 -13.67 -27.42
CA HIS A 333 0.88 -12.26 -27.71
C HIS A 333 -0.14 -11.58 -26.76
N LEU A 334 -0.17 -12.01 -25.50
CA LEU A 334 -1.13 -11.51 -24.51
C LEU A 334 -0.66 -10.20 -23.88
N ARG A 335 -1.60 -9.31 -23.58
CA ARG A 335 -1.33 -8.01 -22.93
C ARG A 335 -1.90 -7.97 -21.52
N GLU A 336 -1.06 -7.60 -20.55
CA GLU A 336 -1.48 -7.42 -19.16
C GLU A 336 -2.58 -6.36 -19.03
N GLY A 337 -3.55 -6.58 -18.15
CA GLY A 337 -4.69 -5.67 -17.93
C GLY A 337 -5.81 -5.79 -18.96
N ARG A 338 -5.54 -6.39 -20.12
CA ARG A 338 -6.54 -6.71 -21.15
C ARG A 338 -6.83 -8.21 -21.20
N ASP A 339 -5.79 -9.00 -21.45
CA ASP A 339 -5.89 -10.43 -21.70
C ASP A 339 -5.54 -11.26 -20.46
N PHE A 340 -4.86 -10.67 -19.47
CA PHE A 340 -4.59 -11.35 -18.21
C PHE A 340 -4.34 -10.39 -17.04
N LEU A 341 -4.46 -10.92 -15.82
CA LEU A 341 -4.08 -10.29 -14.56
C LEU A 341 -3.26 -11.25 -13.70
N HIS A 342 -2.28 -10.72 -12.97
CA HIS A 342 -1.54 -11.49 -11.97
C HIS A 342 -2.27 -11.50 -10.62
N PHE A 343 -2.44 -12.71 -10.07
CA PHE A 343 -3.05 -12.96 -8.76
C PHE A 343 -2.14 -13.76 -7.83
N SER A 344 -0.90 -14.06 -8.18
CA SER A 344 0.02 -14.74 -7.25
C SER A 344 0.56 -13.81 -6.18
#